data_AF-A0A3B6X2C9-F1
#
_entry.id   AF-A0A3B6X2C9-F1
#
_cell.length_a   1.000
_cell.length_b   1.000
_cell.length_c   1.000
_cell.angle_alpha   90.00
_cell.angle_beta   90.00
_cell.angle_gamma   90.00
#
_symmetry.space_group_name_H-M   'P 1'
#
loop_
_entity.id
_entity.type
_entity.pdbx_description
1 polymer ?
#
loop_
_entity_poly.entity_id
_entity_poly.type
_entity_poly.pdbx_seq_one_letter_code
_entity_poly.pdbx_strand_id
1 'polypeptide(L)'
;MNASLRRISVTAMALIVLLLLNATMTQVFAADSLRADPRNQRVLLDEYSRQRGQIVAGGQLLAYSVATDNRFRFLRVYPNPAQYAPVTGFYSLRYSSTGLERAEDPLLNGSDERLFGRRLADFFTGRDPRGANVDTTIRPRVQQAAWDGMQQGCGGPPCKGAVVALEPSTGKILAMVSSPSYDPNLLSSHDPEVQAQAWQRLRDDPDNPMTNRAISETYPPGSTFKVITTAAALQAGASDTEQLTAAPSIPLPNSTATLENYGGQACGNDPTVSLQQAFALSCNTAFVQLGILTGADALRSMARSFGLDSTPSVIPLQVAESTIGIIPDAAALGMSSIGQKDVALTPLQNAEIAATIANGGVTMQPYLVDSLKGPDLTTISTTTPYEQLRAVSPQVAAKLTELMVGAEKVAQQKGAIPGVQIASKTGTAEHGSDPRHTPPHAWYIAFAPAQTPKVAVAVLVENGADRLSATGGALAAPIGRAVIEAALQGGP
;
A
#
# COMPACT_ATOMS: atom_id res chain seq x y z
N MET A 1 35.38 19.09 -66.13
CA MET A 1 35.18 19.63 -64.76
C MET A 1 36.53 19.63 -64.05
N ASN A 2 36.99 20.80 -63.58
CA ASN A 2 38.30 20.96 -62.94
C ASN A 2 38.43 20.01 -61.74
N ALA A 3 39.54 19.25 -61.65
CA ALA A 3 39.74 18.24 -60.60
C ALA A 3 39.65 18.84 -59.19
N SER A 4 40.08 20.10 -59.04
CA SER A 4 39.97 20.87 -57.80
C SER A 4 38.50 21.15 -57.45
N LEU A 5 37.68 21.55 -58.43
CA LEU A 5 36.24 21.77 -58.21
C LEU A 5 35.53 20.47 -57.83
N ARG A 6 35.85 19.34 -58.48
CA ARG A 6 35.26 18.03 -58.14
C ARG A 6 35.59 17.60 -56.72
N ARG A 7 36.84 17.79 -56.27
CA ARG A 7 37.24 17.47 -54.89
C ARG A 7 36.50 18.35 -53.88
N ILE A 8 36.39 19.65 -54.14
CA ILE A 8 35.63 20.58 -53.29
C ILE A 8 34.16 20.18 -53.20
N SER A 9 33.52 19.87 -54.34
CA SER A 9 32.12 19.44 -54.36
C SER A 9 31.89 18.12 -53.61
N VAL A 10 32.80 17.15 -53.75
CA VAL A 10 32.71 15.87 -53.01
C VAL A 10 32.89 16.10 -51.51
N THR A 11 33.85 16.92 -51.10
CA THR A 11 34.06 17.27 -49.69
C THR A 11 32.84 18.00 -49.12
N ALA A 12 32.28 18.98 -49.84
CA ALA A 12 31.09 19.70 -49.40
C ALA A 12 29.87 18.78 -49.26
N MET A 13 29.68 17.85 -50.21
CA MET A 13 28.59 16.87 -50.17
C MET A 13 28.77 15.88 -49.02
N ALA A 14 30.00 15.44 -48.74
CA ALA A 14 30.30 14.60 -47.57
C ALA A 14 30.00 15.34 -46.25
N LEU A 15 30.33 16.64 -46.16
CA LEU A 15 30.00 17.47 -45.01
C LEU A 15 28.48 17.62 -44.82
N ILE A 16 27.72 17.83 -45.91
CA ILE A 16 26.24 17.91 -45.86
C ILE A 16 25.66 16.58 -45.37
N VAL A 17 26.13 15.45 -45.89
CA VAL A 17 25.67 14.11 -45.44
C VAL A 17 25.97 13.89 -43.96
N LEU A 18 27.17 14.27 -43.50
CA LEU A 18 27.52 14.22 -42.07
C LEU A 18 26.61 15.10 -41.22
N LEU A 19 26.25 16.28 -41.71
CA LEU A 19 25.34 17.21 -41.03
C LEU A 19 23.91 16.65 -40.95
N LEU A 20 23.42 16.02 -42.02
CA LEU A 20 22.11 15.33 -42.04
C LEU A 20 22.07 14.10 -41.15
N LEU A 21 23.17 13.32 -41.10
CA LEU A 21 23.31 12.21 -40.15
C LEU A 21 23.30 12.71 -38.71
N ASN A 22 24.03 13.79 -38.41
CA ASN A 22 24.01 14.40 -37.08
C ASN A 22 22.62 14.94 -36.70
N ALA A 23 21.93 15.58 -37.64
CA ALA A 23 20.56 16.05 -37.45
C ALA A 23 19.61 14.88 -37.17
N THR A 24 19.68 13.80 -37.96
CA THR A 24 18.86 12.58 -37.74
C THR A 24 19.16 11.93 -36.40
N MET A 25 20.44 11.81 -36.03
CA MET A 25 20.84 11.30 -34.70
C MET A 25 20.24 12.13 -33.58
N THR A 26 20.23 13.45 -33.71
CA THR A 26 19.70 14.36 -32.68
C THR A 26 18.18 14.40 -32.64
N GLN A 27 17.53 14.44 -33.81
CA GLN A 27 16.08 14.68 -33.95
C GLN A 27 15.22 13.41 -33.96
N VAL A 28 15.80 12.24 -34.21
CA VAL A 28 15.07 10.97 -34.23
C VAL A 28 15.52 10.08 -33.09
N PHE A 29 16.82 9.81 -32.97
CA PHE A 29 17.32 8.84 -31.99
C PHE A 29 17.52 9.43 -30.59
N ALA A 30 17.98 10.68 -30.48
CA ALA A 30 18.18 11.37 -29.21
C ALA A 30 17.01 12.29 -28.82
N ALA A 31 15.96 12.40 -29.64
CA ALA A 31 14.87 13.34 -29.38
C ALA A 31 14.12 13.02 -28.09
N ASP A 32 13.83 11.75 -27.84
CA ASP A 32 13.10 11.35 -26.64
C ASP A 32 13.94 11.57 -25.38
N SER A 33 15.25 11.27 -25.42
CA SER A 33 16.14 11.51 -24.28
C SER A 33 16.36 13.00 -24.00
N LEU A 34 16.45 13.84 -25.04
CA LEU A 34 16.56 15.30 -24.91
C LEU A 34 15.25 15.96 -24.44
N ARG A 35 14.08 15.41 -24.82
CA ARG A 35 12.78 15.84 -24.30
C ARG A 35 12.58 15.43 -22.84
N ALA A 36 13.04 14.23 -22.48
CA ALA A 36 12.99 13.71 -21.12
C ALA A 36 14.09 14.28 -20.19
N ASP A 37 15.04 15.06 -20.70
CA ASP A 37 16.08 15.68 -19.86
C ASP A 37 15.45 16.71 -18.90
N PRO A 38 15.61 16.55 -17.58
CA PRO A 38 15.01 17.45 -16.59
C PRO A 38 15.52 18.89 -16.66
N ARG A 39 16.60 19.17 -17.39
CA ARG A 39 17.12 20.53 -17.63
C ARG A 39 16.44 21.22 -18.81
N ASN A 40 15.59 20.53 -19.57
CA ASN A 40 14.92 21.08 -20.74
C ASN A 40 13.78 22.03 -20.34
N GLN A 41 14.13 23.31 -20.14
CA GLN A 41 13.17 24.35 -19.75
C GLN A 41 12.02 24.55 -20.75
N ARG A 42 12.19 24.19 -22.03
CA ARG A 42 11.12 24.35 -23.03
C ARG A 42 9.99 23.37 -22.81
N VAL A 43 10.33 22.12 -22.45
CA VAL A 43 9.33 21.08 -22.13
C VAL A 43 8.58 21.46 -20.87
N LEU A 44 9.29 21.90 -19.82
CA LEU A 44 8.66 22.36 -18.57
C LEU A 44 7.75 23.59 -18.79
N LEU A 45 8.16 24.56 -19.60
CA LEU A 45 7.32 25.71 -19.93
C LEU A 45 6.06 25.30 -20.70
N ASP A 46 6.21 24.43 -21.69
CA ASP A 46 5.10 23.92 -22.49
C ASP A 46 4.13 23.09 -21.62
N GLU A 47 4.65 22.25 -20.74
CA GLU A 47 3.86 21.44 -19.82
C GLU A 47 3.06 22.29 -18.83
N TYR A 48 3.70 23.27 -18.17
CA TYR A 48 3.03 24.19 -17.23
C TYR A 48 2.23 25.31 -17.92
N SER A 49 2.28 25.39 -19.25
CA SER A 49 1.38 26.26 -20.04
C SER A 49 0.00 25.63 -20.27
N ARG A 50 -0.12 24.32 -20.07
CA ARG A 50 -1.36 23.55 -20.21
C ARG A 50 -1.96 23.25 -18.84
N GLN A 51 -3.28 23.19 -18.77
CA GLN A 51 -3.94 22.84 -17.53
C GLN A 51 -3.85 21.32 -17.31
N ARG A 52 -3.00 20.91 -16.38
CA ARG A 52 -2.91 19.52 -15.94
C ARG A 52 -4.25 19.05 -15.36
N GLY A 53 -4.63 17.82 -15.70
CA GLY A 53 -5.90 17.21 -15.29
C GLY A 53 -6.00 16.92 -13.79
N GLN A 54 -7.18 16.53 -13.34
CA GLN A 54 -7.52 16.41 -11.92
C GLN A 54 -7.30 14.99 -11.41
N ILE A 55 -6.94 14.85 -10.13
CA ILE A 55 -7.02 13.58 -9.40
C ILE A 55 -8.21 13.69 -8.44
N VAL A 56 -9.13 12.73 -8.50
CA VAL A 56 -10.45 12.80 -7.86
C VAL A 56 -10.71 11.56 -7.00
N ALA A 57 -11.38 11.73 -5.87
CA ALA A 57 -11.90 10.64 -5.04
C ALA A 57 -13.33 10.95 -4.61
N GLY A 58 -14.30 10.10 -4.96
CA GLY A 58 -15.72 10.31 -4.59
C GLY A 58 -16.28 11.69 -4.98
N GLY A 59 -15.86 12.23 -6.13
CA GLY A 59 -16.24 13.56 -6.60
C GLY A 59 -15.50 14.73 -5.94
N GLN A 60 -14.55 14.48 -5.05
CA GLN A 60 -13.73 15.50 -4.39
C GLN A 60 -12.35 15.60 -5.06
N LEU A 61 -11.85 16.82 -5.22
CA LEU A 61 -10.52 17.08 -5.80
C LEU A 61 -9.43 16.76 -4.79
N LEU A 62 -8.50 15.88 -5.17
CA LEU A 62 -7.29 15.58 -4.41
C LEU A 62 -6.08 16.39 -4.91
N ALA A 63 -6.00 16.56 -6.23
CA ALA A 63 -5.00 17.40 -6.89
C ALA A 63 -5.61 18.06 -8.13
N TYR A 64 -5.32 19.34 -8.34
CA TYR A 64 -5.81 20.12 -9.49
C TYR A 64 -4.87 21.29 -9.77
N SER A 65 -5.04 21.91 -10.93
CA SER A 65 -4.19 23.02 -11.36
C SER A 65 -4.97 24.32 -11.53
N VAL A 66 -4.43 25.41 -10.98
CA VAL A 66 -4.99 26.76 -11.00
C VAL A 66 -4.13 27.67 -11.86
N ALA A 67 -4.75 28.50 -12.70
CA ALA A 67 -4.04 29.48 -13.50
C ALA A 67 -3.50 30.62 -12.61
N THR A 68 -2.29 31.06 -12.91
CA THR A 68 -1.55 32.14 -12.25
C THR A 68 -0.92 33.04 -13.31
N ASP A 69 -0.50 34.23 -12.90
CA ASP A 69 0.15 35.21 -13.80
C ASP A 69 1.67 35.01 -13.91
N ASN A 70 2.20 33.91 -13.39
CA ASN A 70 3.63 33.61 -13.38
C ASN A 70 4.10 33.00 -14.71
N ARG A 71 5.43 32.94 -14.90
CA ARG A 71 6.08 32.30 -16.07
C ARG A 71 5.56 30.88 -16.31
N PHE A 72 5.35 30.12 -15.24
CA PHE A 72 4.65 28.84 -15.26
C PHE A 72 3.19 29.12 -14.95
N ARG A 73 2.32 29.06 -15.98
CA ARG A 73 0.92 29.52 -15.89
C ARG A 73 0.14 28.73 -14.85
N PHE A 74 0.29 27.41 -14.80
CA PHE A 74 -0.53 26.57 -13.92
C PHE A 74 0.21 26.11 -12.66
N LEU A 75 -0.27 26.51 -11.48
CA LEU A 75 0.20 26.02 -10.18
C LEU A 75 -0.58 24.77 -9.79
N ARG A 76 0.12 23.73 -9.31
CA ARG A 76 -0.51 22.50 -8.78
C ARG A 76 -0.91 22.69 -7.32
N VAL A 77 -2.15 22.32 -6.99
CA VAL A 77 -2.76 22.52 -5.67
C VAL A 77 -3.33 21.21 -5.13
N TYR A 78 -3.10 20.97 -3.84
CA TYR A 78 -3.59 19.80 -3.09
C TYR A 78 -4.39 20.32 -1.88
N PRO A 79 -5.75 20.25 -1.89
CA PRO A 79 -6.59 20.80 -0.82
C PRO A 79 -6.34 20.20 0.56
N ASN A 80 -6.13 18.89 0.60
CA ASN A 80 -5.94 18.11 1.83
C ASN A 80 -4.59 17.37 1.73
N PRO A 81 -3.47 18.11 1.81
CA PRO A 81 -2.21 17.65 1.24
C PRO A 81 -1.63 16.42 1.93
N ALA A 82 -1.45 16.47 3.26
CA ALA A 82 -0.87 15.36 4.04
C ALA A 82 -1.73 14.10 4.02
N GLN A 83 -3.05 14.26 3.99
CA GLN A 83 -3.98 13.13 4.02
C GLN A 83 -3.95 12.28 2.74
N TYR A 84 -3.72 12.92 1.59
CA TYR A 84 -3.78 12.27 0.28
C TYR A 84 -2.42 12.17 -0.43
N ALA A 85 -1.34 12.70 0.15
CA ALA A 85 0.01 12.56 -0.41
C ALA A 85 0.43 11.10 -0.70
N PRO A 86 0.05 10.07 0.08
CA PRO A 86 0.32 8.67 -0.27
C PRO A 86 -0.35 8.21 -1.59
N VAL A 87 -1.45 8.86 -1.98
CA VAL A 87 -2.21 8.60 -3.20
C VAL A 87 -1.70 9.49 -4.33
N THR A 88 -1.73 10.81 -4.15
CA THR A 88 -1.37 11.76 -5.20
C THR A 88 0.13 11.74 -5.49
N GLY A 89 0.97 11.62 -4.45
CA GLY A 89 2.36 12.05 -4.51
C GLY A 89 2.45 13.57 -4.65
N PHE A 90 3.51 14.04 -5.31
CA PHE A 90 3.69 15.43 -5.70
C PHE A 90 4.01 15.55 -7.20
N TYR A 91 3.86 16.77 -7.72
CA TYR A 91 4.29 17.19 -9.05
C TYR A 91 5.08 18.50 -8.91
N SER A 92 6.37 18.45 -9.22
CA SER A 92 7.35 19.47 -8.87
C SER A 92 8.18 19.85 -10.10
N LEU A 93 8.38 21.16 -10.28
CA LEU A 93 9.25 21.70 -11.33
C LEU A 93 10.68 21.17 -11.21
N ARG A 94 11.19 21.03 -9.97
CA ARG A 94 12.59 20.66 -9.71
C ARG A 94 12.77 19.17 -9.41
N TYR A 95 11.82 18.57 -8.72
CA TYR A 95 11.92 17.21 -8.19
C TYR A 95 11.06 16.19 -8.94
N SER A 96 10.53 16.55 -10.12
CA SER A 96 9.67 15.68 -10.95
C SER A 96 8.39 15.28 -10.21
N SER A 97 7.91 14.05 -10.41
CA SER A 97 6.65 13.57 -9.85
C SER A 97 6.77 12.23 -9.13
N THR A 98 5.83 11.97 -8.22
CA THR A 98 5.68 10.71 -7.46
C THR A 98 4.20 10.29 -7.40
N GLY A 99 3.88 9.13 -6.83
CA GLY A 99 2.49 8.68 -6.67
C GLY A 99 1.71 8.60 -7.99
N LEU A 100 0.42 8.89 -7.95
CA LEU A 100 -0.42 8.96 -9.16
C LEU A 100 -0.02 10.10 -10.10
N GLU A 101 0.57 11.20 -9.59
CA GLU A 101 1.11 12.24 -10.46
C GLU A 101 2.20 11.71 -11.40
N ARG A 102 2.94 10.68 -10.98
CA ARG A 102 3.92 9.99 -11.84
C ARG A 102 3.29 8.88 -12.66
N ALA A 103 2.51 8.02 -12.03
CA ALA A 103 1.96 6.84 -12.68
C ALA A 103 1.02 7.21 -13.85
N GLU A 104 0.24 8.27 -13.69
CA GLU A 104 -0.76 8.73 -14.66
C GLU A 104 -0.31 10.01 -15.40
N ASP A 105 0.99 10.30 -15.39
CA ASP A 105 1.54 11.53 -15.97
C ASP A 105 1.11 11.78 -17.43
N PRO A 106 1.17 10.79 -18.34
CA PRO A 106 0.77 11.00 -19.73
C PRO A 106 -0.69 11.42 -19.90
N LEU A 107 -1.58 10.95 -19.01
CA LEU A 107 -2.98 11.32 -19.02
C LEU A 107 -3.18 12.71 -18.41
N LEU A 108 -2.59 12.93 -17.23
CA LEU A 108 -2.71 14.18 -16.49
C LEU A 108 -2.11 15.37 -17.25
N ASN A 109 -1.02 15.19 -18.00
CA ASN A 109 -0.42 16.23 -18.84
C ASN A 109 -1.03 16.30 -20.25
N GLY A 110 -1.91 15.36 -20.61
CA GLY A 110 -2.60 15.28 -21.90
C GLY A 110 -1.77 14.70 -23.04
N SER A 111 -0.57 14.18 -22.78
CA SER A 111 0.33 13.64 -23.81
C SER A 111 -0.04 12.22 -24.30
N ASP A 112 -0.91 11.51 -23.59
CA ASP A 112 -1.38 10.16 -23.92
C ASP A 112 -1.94 10.07 -25.35
N GLU A 113 -1.66 8.95 -26.03
CA GLU A 113 -2.09 8.71 -27.40
C GLU A 113 -3.62 8.65 -27.52
N ARG A 114 -4.31 8.15 -26.50
CA ARG A 114 -5.79 8.10 -26.43
C ARG A 114 -6.41 9.50 -26.41
N LEU A 115 -5.61 10.53 -26.09
CA LEU A 115 -6.01 11.94 -26.09
C LEU A 115 -5.55 12.70 -27.35
N PHE A 116 -4.83 12.06 -28.28
CA PHE A 116 -4.25 12.74 -29.44
C PHE A 116 -5.29 13.41 -30.35
N GLY A 117 -6.37 12.71 -30.68
CA GLY A 117 -7.45 13.27 -31.51
C GLY A 117 -8.11 14.52 -30.91
N ARG A 118 -8.13 14.61 -29.57
CA ARG A 118 -8.68 15.76 -28.85
C ARG A 118 -7.72 16.94 -28.84
N ARG A 119 -6.44 16.70 -28.58
CA ARG A 119 -5.40 17.74 -28.70
C ARG A 119 -5.42 18.39 -30.07
N LEU A 120 -5.59 17.59 -31.12
CA LEU A 120 -5.69 18.09 -32.48
C LEU A 120 -6.93 18.99 -32.67
N ALA A 121 -8.08 18.56 -32.15
CA ALA A 121 -9.31 19.36 -32.18
C ALA A 121 -9.18 20.67 -31.38
N ASP A 122 -8.58 20.64 -30.19
CA ASP A 122 -8.37 21.85 -29.37
C ASP A 122 -7.43 22.84 -30.06
N PHE A 123 -6.36 22.35 -30.71
CA PHE A 123 -5.47 23.18 -31.52
C PHE A 123 -6.19 23.84 -32.71
N PHE A 124 -7.03 23.09 -33.43
CA PHE A 124 -7.81 23.63 -34.55
C PHE A 124 -8.93 24.56 -34.13
N THR A 125 -9.53 24.35 -32.96
CA THR A 125 -10.64 25.15 -32.43
C THR A 125 -10.19 26.33 -31.56
N GLY A 126 -8.88 26.42 -31.25
CA GLY A 126 -8.31 27.46 -30.39
C GLY A 126 -8.69 27.32 -28.92
N ARG A 127 -9.09 26.12 -28.46
CA ARG A 127 -9.41 25.86 -27.05
C ARG A 127 -8.12 25.65 -26.25
N ASP A 128 -8.11 26.13 -25.01
CA ASP A 128 -7.00 25.87 -24.08
C ASP A 128 -6.91 24.36 -23.80
N PRO A 129 -5.79 23.69 -24.14
CA PRO A 129 -5.66 22.24 -23.97
C PRO A 129 -5.62 21.87 -22.49
N ARG A 130 -6.32 20.77 -22.15
CA ARG A 130 -6.43 20.23 -20.78
C ARG A 130 -6.06 18.75 -20.73
N GLY A 131 -5.44 18.35 -19.63
CA GLY A 131 -5.18 16.95 -19.32
C GLY A 131 -6.44 16.17 -18.95
N ALA A 132 -6.34 14.84 -18.97
CA ALA A 132 -7.37 13.93 -18.49
C ALA A 132 -7.41 13.85 -16.96
N ASN A 133 -8.57 13.46 -16.44
CA ASN A 133 -8.81 13.26 -15.03
C ASN A 133 -8.62 11.78 -14.65
N VAL A 134 -8.12 11.58 -13.44
CA VAL A 134 -7.91 10.27 -12.80
C VAL A 134 -8.89 10.15 -11.64
N ASP A 135 -9.89 9.28 -11.79
CA ASP A 135 -10.84 8.97 -10.74
C ASP A 135 -10.31 7.76 -9.96
N THR A 136 -9.98 7.98 -8.69
CA THR A 136 -9.45 6.96 -7.78
C THR A 136 -10.57 6.15 -7.14
N THR A 137 -10.20 5.00 -6.58
CA THR A 137 -11.09 4.13 -5.78
C THR A 137 -11.25 4.60 -4.33
N ILE A 138 -10.48 5.61 -3.91
CA ILE A 138 -10.50 6.13 -2.55
C ILE A 138 -11.88 6.69 -2.21
N ARG A 139 -12.37 6.35 -1.01
CA ARG A 139 -13.58 6.93 -0.42
C ARG A 139 -13.15 8.00 0.59
N PRO A 140 -13.43 9.29 0.35
CA PRO A 140 -12.93 10.37 1.21
C PRO A 140 -13.26 10.21 2.70
N ARG A 141 -14.46 9.70 3.04
CA ARG A 141 -14.84 9.44 4.44
C ARG A 141 -13.99 8.35 5.10
N VAL A 142 -13.66 7.29 4.35
CA VAL A 142 -12.85 6.17 4.84
C VAL A 142 -11.40 6.62 5.00
N GLN A 143 -10.87 7.37 4.01
CA GLN A 143 -9.54 7.99 4.11
C GLN A 143 -9.44 8.95 5.29
N GLN A 144 -10.47 9.78 5.53
CA GLN A 144 -10.53 10.71 6.66
C GLN A 144 -10.51 9.98 8.00
N ALA A 145 -11.36 8.98 8.18
CA ALA A 145 -11.38 8.19 9.41
C ALA A 145 -10.03 7.49 9.67
N ALA A 146 -9.39 6.97 8.61
CA ALA A 146 -8.06 6.37 8.71
C ALA A 146 -6.98 7.40 9.10
N TRP A 147 -6.99 8.57 8.48
CA TRP A 147 -6.07 9.66 8.78
C TRP A 147 -6.25 10.16 10.22
N ASP A 148 -7.47 10.49 10.62
CA ASP A 148 -7.78 10.99 11.96
C ASP A 148 -7.45 9.96 13.03
N GLY A 149 -7.71 8.68 12.75
CA GLY A 149 -7.32 7.56 13.61
C GLY A 149 -5.81 7.51 13.83
N MET A 150 -5.00 7.71 12.78
CA MET A 150 -3.54 7.78 12.93
C MET A 150 -3.10 9.06 13.65
N GLN A 151 -3.75 10.20 13.43
CA GLN A 151 -3.37 11.45 14.11
C GLN A 151 -3.68 11.45 15.62
N GLN A 152 -4.73 10.74 16.04
CA GLN A 152 -5.27 10.82 17.41
C GLN A 152 -5.10 9.52 18.21
N GLY A 153 -4.91 8.39 17.54
CA GLY A 153 -4.99 7.04 18.13
C GLY A 153 -3.87 6.69 19.10
N CYS A 154 -2.74 7.39 19.05
CA CYS A 154 -1.55 7.11 19.85
C CYS A 154 -1.54 7.83 21.21
N GLY A 155 -2.54 8.67 21.51
CA GLY A 155 -2.67 9.35 22.81
C GLY A 155 -1.50 10.29 23.13
N GLY A 156 -0.87 10.84 22.11
CA GLY A 156 0.35 11.64 22.14
C GLY A 156 0.61 12.23 20.73
N PRO A 157 1.85 12.22 20.22
CA PRO A 157 2.09 12.60 18.83
C PRO A 157 1.34 11.66 17.87
N PRO A 158 1.14 12.07 16.60
CA PRO A 158 0.56 11.21 15.58
C PRO A 158 1.25 9.84 15.52
N CYS A 159 0.45 8.80 15.32
CA CYS A 159 0.95 7.46 15.09
C CYS A 159 1.84 7.43 13.85
N LYS A 160 3.01 6.80 13.96
CA LYS A 160 3.80 6.38 12.81
C LYS A 160 3.27 5.05 12.29
N GLY A 161 3.17 4.86 10.98
CA GLY A 161 2.67 3.62 10.37
C GLY A 161 1.70 3.87 9.22
N ALA A 162 0.73 2.98 9.03
CA ALA A 162 -0.14 3.00 7.87
C ALA A 162 -1.53 2.39 8.14
N VAL A 163 -2.49 2.79 7.29
CA VAL A 163 -3.83 2.18 7.25
C VAL A 163 -4.21 1.92 5.81
N VAL A 164 -4.66 0.71 5.53
CA VAL A 164 -5.22 0.32 4.23
C VAL A 164 -6.63 -0.19 4.44
N ALA A 165 -7.56 0.21 3.56
CA ALA A 165 -8.90 -0.35 3.48
C ALA A 165 -9.20 -0.81 2.06
N LEU A 166 -9.72 -2.02 1.91
CA LEU A 166 -10.06 -2.66 0.65
C LEU A 166 -11.54 -3.03 0.61
N GLU A 167 -12.15 -2.99 -0.58
CA GLU A 167 -13.42 -3.66 -0.84
C GLU A 167 -13.15 -5.12 -1.25
N PRO A 168 -13.53 -6.13 -0.43
CA PRO A 168 -13.13 -7.52 -0.65
C PRO A 168 -13.59 -8.11 -1.98
N SER A 169 -14.79 -7.72 -2.45
CA SER A 169 -15.42 -8.29 -3.64
C SER A 169 -14.88 -7.75 -4.96
N THR A 170 -14.09 -6.67 -4.94
CA THR A 170 -13.62 -6.00 -6.16
C THR A 170 -12.12 -5.77 -6.19
N GLY A 171 -11.48 -5.59 -5.01
CA GLY A 171 -10.10 -5.12 -4.93
C GLY A 171 -9.96 -3.59 -4.91
N LYS A 172 -11.06 -2.82 -4.84
CA LYS A 172 -10.96 -1.36 -4.71
C LYS A 172 -10.20 -0.97 -3.44
N ILE A 173 -9.18 -0.12 -3.59
CA ILE A 173 -8.51 0.50 -2.45
C ILE A 173 -9.34 1.70 -1.98
N LEU A 174 -10.07 1.50 -0.88
CA LEU A 174 -10.98 2.51 -0.31
C LEU A 174 -10.25 3.56 0.53
N ALA A 175 -9.13 3.18 1.14
CA ALA A 175 -8.23 4.09 1.83
C ALA A 175 -6.79 3.57 1.78
N MET A 176 -5.83 4.49 1.67
CA MET A 176 -4.40 4.23 1.72
C MET A 176 -3.71 5.40 2.42
N VAL A 177 -3.45 5.25 3.71
CA VAL A 177 -2.88 6.27 4.59
C VAL A 177 -1.48 5.84 5.03
N SER A 178 -0.55 6.80 5.04
CA SER A 178 0.78 6.69 5.62
C SER A 178 0.97 7.87 6.59
N SER A 179 1.55 7.61 7.76
CA SER A 179 1.81 8.63 8.79
C SER A 179 3.21 8.45 9.38
N PRO A 180 3.97 9.52 9.63
CA PRO A 180 3.68 10.90 9.21
C PRO A 180 3.67 11.02 7.68
N SER A 181 3.04 12.10 7.21
CA SER A 181 2.99 12.46 5.78
C SER A 181 3.50 13.88 5.57
N TYR A 182 3.44 14.39 4.35
CA TYR A 182 4.01 15.68 3.96
C TYR A 182 3.03 16.52 3.15
N ASP A 183 3.34 17.81 2.98
CA ASP A 183 2.55 18.71 2.14
C ASP A 183 3.12 18.80 0.72
N PRO A 184 2.46 18.22 -0.32
CA PRO A 184 2.93 18.31 -1.70
C PRO A 184 2.92 19.74 -2.26
N ASN A 185 2.12 20.67 -1.71
CA ASN A 185 2.10 22.06 -2.18
C ASN A 185 3.47 22.73 -2.01
N LEU A 186 4.25 22.34 -0.99
CA LEU A 186 5.60 22.87 -0.77
C LEU A 186 6.57 22.49 -1.90
N LEU A 187 6.39 21.30 -2.49
CA LEU A 187 7.18 20.80 -3.61
C LEU A 187 6.64 21.27 -4.98
N SER A 188 5.37 21.67 -5.03
CA SER A 188 4.73 22.25 -6.21
C SER A 188 4.85 23.77 -6.33
N SER A 189 5.44 24.44 -5.34
CA SER A 189 5.72 25.88 -5.39
C SER A 189 6.51 26.25 -6.65
N HIS A 190 6.19 27.37 -7.30
CA HIS A 190 7.00 27.89 -8.41
C HIS A 190 8.28 28.60 -7.94
N ASP A 191 8.47 28.75 -6.63
CA ASP A 191 9.70 29.25 -6.03
C ASP A 191 10.71 28.10 -5.82
N PRO A 192 11.88 28.12 -6.50
CA PRO A 192 12.90 27.09 -6.36
C PRO A 192 13.47 26.97 -4.95
N GLU A 193 13.53 28.05 -4.17
CA GLU A 193 14.06 28.04 -2.80
C GLU A 193 13.09 27.35 -1.85
N VAL A 194 11.79 27.62 -1.98
CA VAL A 194 10.74 26.92 -1.21
C VAL A 194 10.81 25.42 -1.46
N GLN A 195 10.92 24.99 -2.72
CA GLN A 195 11.07 23.58 -3.07
C GLN A 195 12.36 22.99 -2.47
N ALA A 196 13.48 23.71 -2.54
CA ALA A 196 14.78 23.27 -2.02
C ALA A 196 14.74 23.02 -0.50
N GLN A 197 14.18 23.98 0.24
CA GLN A 197 14.06 23.89 1.70
C GLN A 197 13.08 22.80 2.13
N ALA A 198 11.96 22.65 1.42
CA ALA A 198 11.01 21.56 1.68
C ALA A 198 11.65 20.19 1.42
N TRP A 199 12.33 20.02 0.29
CA TRP A 199 13.03 18.79 -0.04
C TRP A 199 14.11 18.43 0.98
N GLN A 200 14.93 19.40 1.39
CA GLN A 200 15.95 19.17 2.41
C GLN A 200 15.32 18.73 3.72
N ARG A 201 14.28 19.42 4.20
CA ARG A 201 13.57 19.05 5.43
C ARG A 201 12.98 17.64 5.34
N LEU A 202 12.30 17.29 4.25
CA LEU A 202 11.66 15.99 4.09
C LEU A 202 12.65 14.83 3.95
N ARG A 203 13.81 15.08 3.33
CA ARG A 203 14.88 14.08 3.17
C ARG A 203 15.65 13.86 4.47
N ASP A 204 15.88 14.91 5.22
CA ASP A 204 16.70 14.87 6.44
C ASP A 204 15.85 14.53 7.70
N ASP A 205 14.52 14.41 7.55
CA ASP A 205 13.58 14.01 8.60
C ASP A 205 13.71 12.50 8.93
N PRO A 206 14.07 12.13 10.18
CA PRO A 206 14.25 10.73 10.57
C PRO A 206 12.97 9.91 10.52
N ASP A 207 11.79 10.55 10.51
CA ASP A 207 10.51 9.86 10.38
C ASP A 207 10.11 9.59 8.94
N ASN A 208 10.92 9.99 7.95
CA ASN A 208 10.71 9.67 6.53
C ASN A 208 9.25 9.90 6.07
N PRO A 209 8.72 11.14 6.17
CA PRO A 209 7.31 11.43 5.86
C PRO A 209 6.94 11.22 4.38
N MET A 210 7.93 11.16 3.48
CA MET A 210 7.70 10.87 2.06
C MET A 210 7.46 9.37 1.76
N THR A 211 7.78 8.48 2.70
CA THR A 211 7.56 7.05 2.53
C THR A 211 6.07 6.73 2.55
N ASN A 212 5.58 6.05 1.52
CA ASN A 212 4.26 5.41 1.57
C ASN A 212 4.38 4.04 2.26
N ARG A 213 4.30 4.06 3.59
CA ARG A 213 4.41 2.87 4.46
C ARG A 213 3.38 1.79 4.15
N ALA A 214 2.25 2.16 3.54
CA ALA A 214 1.20 1.21 3.18
C ALA A 214 1.65 0.20 2.11
N ILE A 215 2.58 0.59 1.23
CA ILE A 215 2.97 -0.22 0.06
C ILE A 215 4.48 -0.33 -0.16
N SER A 216 5.29 0.57 0.38
CA SER A 216 6.73 0.66 0.06
C SER A 216 7.65 0.05 1.12
N GLU A 217 7.15 -0.21 2.33
CA GLU A 217 7.90 -0.82 3.43
C GLU A 217 7.24 -2.13 3.87
N THR A 218 8.07 -3.06 4.34
CA THR A 218 7.63 -4.34 4.90
C THR A 218 7.99 -4.43 6.37
N TYR A 219 7.12 -5.06 7.16
CA TYR A 219 7.25 -5.15 8.60
C TYR A 219 6.90 -6.56 9.07
N PRO A 220 7.46 -7.03 10.19
CA PRO A 220 7.02 -8.28 10.77
C PRO A 220 5.52 -8.20 11.11
N PRO A 221 4.69 -9.14 10.62
CA PRO A 221 3.25 -9.15 10.89
C PRO A 221 2.92 -9.61 12.32
N GLY A 222 3.85 -10.32 12.97
CA GLY A 222 3.62 -10.92 14.28
C GLY A 222 2.34 -11.76 14.28
N SER A 223 1.53 -11.59 15.32
CA SER A 223 0.35 -12.44 15.54
C SER A 223 -0.76 -12.33 14.48
N THR A 224 -0.73 -11.38 13.53
CA THR A 224 -1.66 -11.46 12.38
C THR A 224 -1.32 -12.61 11.45
N PHE A 225 -0.05 -13.03 11.39
CA PHE A 225 0.39 -14.16 10.56
C PHE A 225 -0.13 -15.52 11.02
N LYS A 226 -0.58 -15.62 12.28
CA LYS A 226 -1.26 -16.82 12.79
C LYS A 226 -2.49 -17.18 11.94
N VAL A 227 -3.07 -16.22 11.21
CA VAL A 227 -4.10 -16.48 10.19
C VAL A 227 -3.58 -17.42 9.10
N ILE A 228 -2.40 -17.15 8.54
CA ILE A 228 -1.75 -17.99 7.51
C ILE A 228 -1.36 -19.35 8.08
N THR A 229 -0.80 -19.37 9.29
CA THR A 229 -0.46 -20.63 9.98
C THR A 229 -1.69 -21.50 10.23
N THR A 230 -2.81 -20.89 10.65
CA THR A 230 -4.09 -21.60 10.82
C THR A 230 -4.61 -22.09 9.48
N ALA A 231 -4.58 -21.26 8.43
CA ALA A 231 -5.00 -21.65 7.10
C ALA A 231 -4.22 -22.87 6.60
N ALA A 232 -2.90 -22.87 6.77
CA ALA A 232 -2.03 -23.99 6.41
C ALA A 232 -2.41 -25.28 7.16
N ALA A 233 -2.63 -25.19 8.48
CA ALA A 233 -3.01 -26.33 9.30
C ALA A 233 -4.41 -26.88 8.92
N LEU A 234 -5.41 -26.01 8.74
CA LEU A 234 -6.76 -26.40 8.31
C LEU A 234 -6.73 -27.05 6.93
N GLN A 235 -5.93 -26.53 6.00
CA GLN A 235 -5.75 -27.10 4.67
C GLN A 235 -5.06 -28.47 4.71
N ALA A 236 -4.19 -28.70 5.69
CA ALA A 236 -3.54 -29.98 5.96
C ALA A 236 -4.42 -30.97 6.76
N GLY A 237 -5.64 -30.58 7.13
CA GLY A 237 -6.61 -31.46 7.79
C GLY A 237 -6.75 -31.27 9.31
N ALA A 238 -6.08 -30.27 9.91
CA ALA A 238 -6.31 -29.94 11.30
C ALA A 238 -7.77 -29.48 11.53
N SER A 239 -8.31 -29.77 12.71
CA SER A 239 -9.62 -29.25 13.13
C SER A 239 -9.46 -28.01 14.01
N ASP A 240 -10.50 -27.19 14.13
CA ASP A 240 -10.55 -26.09 15.11
C ASP A 240 -10.61 -26.58 16.56
N THR A 241 -10.93 -27.85 16.77
CA THR A 241 -10.89 -28.56 18.06
C THR A 241 -9.55 -29.25 18.34
N GLU A 242 -8.55 -29.10 17.47
CA GLU A 242 -7.21 -29.67 17.68
C GLU A 242 -6.62 -29.17 18.99
N GLN A 243 -6.14 -30.08 19.84
CA GLN A 243 -5.59 -29.73 21.15
C GLN A 243 -4.11 -29.36 21.03
N LEU A 244 -3.79 -28.11 21.36
CA LEU A 244 -2.45 -27.55 21.33
C LEU A 244 -1.99 -27.20 22.75
N THR A 245 -0.68 -27.08 22.94
CA THR A 245 -0.08 -26.75 24.23
C THR A 245 -0.63 -25.44 24.78
N ALA A 246 -0.97 -25.45 26.07
CA ALA A 246 -1.30 -24.25 26.81
C ALA A 246 -0.09 -23.68 27.59
N ALA A 247 1.08 -24.31 27.46
CA ALA A 247 2.27 -23.94 28.24
C ALA A 247 2.67 -22.47 28.02
N PRO A 248 3.19 -21.78 29.06
CA PRO A 248 3.60 -20.38 28.95
C PRO A 248 4.83 -20.17 28.07
N SER A 249 5.67 -21.20 27.92
CA SER A 249 6.89 -21.18 27.11
C SER A 249 7.09 -22.48 26.34
N ILE A 250 7.74 -22.41 25.19
CA ILE A 250 8.10 -23.56 24.35
C ILE A 250 9.56 -23.43 23.88
N PRO A 251 10.40 -24.48 24.03
CA PRO A 251 11.74 -24.48 23.47
C PRO A 251 11.68 -24.61 21.94
N LEU A 252 12.55 -23.87 21.25
CA LEU A 252 12.70 -24.03 19.80
C LEU A 252 13.58 -25.26 19.51
N PRO A 253 13.19 -26.12 18.55
CA PRO A 253 13.96 -27.32 18.22
C PRO A 253 15.40 -26.97 17.80
N ASN A 254 16.38 -27.76 18.25
CA ASN A 254 17.79 -27.63 17.90
C ASN A 254 18.41 -26.25 18.19
N SER A 255 17.89 -25.57 19.23
CA SER A 255 18.31 -24.22 19.64
C SER A 255 18.27 -24.10 21.17
N THR A 256 18.99 -23.12 21.71
CA THR A 256 18.87 -22.72 23.12
C THR A 256 17.76 -21.69 23.34
N ALA A 257 17.19 -21.15 22.27
CA ALA A 257 16.14 -20.15 22.32
C ALA A 257 14.79 -20.75 22.73
N THR A 258 14.02 -19.95 23.46
CA THR A 258 12.66 -20.24 23.89
C THR A 258 11.74 -19.13 23.41
N LEU A 259 10.50 -19.48 23.07
CA LEU A 259 9.43 -18.52 22.82
C LEU A 259 8.40 -18.62 23.93
N GLU A 260 7.82 -17.48 24.29
CA GLU A 260 6.84 -17.37 25.35
C GLU A 260 5.53 -16.77 24.84
N ASN A 261 4.45 -17.07 25.55
CA ASN A 261 3.22 -16.32 25.43
C ASN A 261 3.42 -14.91 25.97
N TYR A 262 2.62 -13.97 25.47
CA TYR A 262 2.61 -12.60 25.97
C TYR A 262 2.42 -12.58 27.50
N GLY A 263 3.31 -11.86 28.19
CA GLY A 263 3.30 -11.76 29.66
C GLY A 263 3.71 -13.03 30.40
N GLY A 264 4.25 -14.04 29.71
CA GLY A 264 4.69 -15.30 30.33
C GLY A 264 3.54 -16.17 30.87
N GLN A 265 2.31 -15.92 30.42
CA GLN A 265 1.11 -16.60 30.94
C GLN A 265 0.79 -17.89 30.17
N ALA A 266 0.20 -18.86 30.85
CA ALA A 266 -0.39 -20.01 30.19
C ALA A 266 -1.60 -19.58 29.33
N CYS A 267 -1.88 -20.32 28.25
CA CYS A 267 -3.02 -20.04 27.37
C CYS A 267 -4.38 -20.36 28.02
N GLY A 268 -4.37 -21.21 29.05
CA GLY A 268 -5.54 -21.66 29.79
C GLY A 268 -5.10 -22.39 31.06
N ASN A 269 -6.09 -22.85 31.84
CA ASN A 269 -5.83 -23.58 33.08
C ASN A 269 -5.49 -25.05 32.85
N ASP A 270 -5.91 -25.60 31.70
CA ASP A 270 -5.65 -26.99 31.32
C ASP A 270 -4.30 -27.13 30.61
N PRO A 271 -3.70 -28.33 30.54
CA PRO A 271 -2.42 -28.55 29.85
C PRO A 271 -2.46 -28.23 28.35
N THR A 272 -3.64 -28.34 27.73
CA THR A 272 -3.88 -28.05 26.32
C THR A 272 -5.16 -27.24 26.14
N VAL A 273 -5.24 -26.51 25.04
CA VAL A 273 -6.42 -25.75 24.60
C VAL A 273 -6.73 -26.07 23.14
N SER A 274 -7.96 -25.86 22.71
CA SER A 274 -8.32 -26.04 21.30
C SER A 274 -7.64 -24.97 20.42
N LEU A 275 -7.44 -25.27 19.13
CA LEU A 275 -6.98 -24.30 18.13
C LEU A 275 -7.88 -23.06 18.13
N GLN A 276 -9.20 -23.23 18.26
CA GLN A 276 -10.15 -22.12 18.38
C GLN A 276 -9.82 -21.19 19.55
N GLN A 277 -9.60 -21.74 20.74
CA GLN A 277 -9.26 -20.95 21.93
C GLN A 277 -7.87 -20.33 21.81
N ALA A 278 -6.88 -21.09 21.35
CA ALA A 278 -5.53 -20.60 21.12
C ALA A 278 -5.49 -19.45 20.11
N PHE A 279 -6.30 -19.51 19.05
CA PHE A 279 -6.45 -18.45 18.05
C PHE A 279 -7.08 -17.20 18.67
N ALA A 280 -8.19 -17.36 19.40
CA ALA A 280 -8.93 -16.26 20.01
C ALA A 280 -8.09 -15.50 21.06
N LEU A 281 -7.36 -16.22 21.90
CA LEU A 281 -6.43 -15.67 22.90
C LEU A 281 -5.05 -15.32 22.31
N SER A 282 -4.80 -15.72 21.07
CA SER A 282 -3.55 -15.55 20.35
C SER A 282 -2.30 -16.11 21.05
N CYS A 283 -2.37 -17.32 21.59
CA CYS A 283 -1.29 -17.94 22.36
C CYS A 283 -0.10 -18.36 21.48
N ASN A 284 1.06 -17.73 21.66
CA ASN A 284 2.26 -17.97 20.85
C ASN A 284 2.69 -19.44 20.86
N THR A 285 2.77 -20.07 22.04
CA THR A 285 3.32 -21.43 22.18
C THR A 285 2.50 -22.47 21.42
N ALA A 286 1.17 -22.34 21.41
CA ALA A 286 0.27 -23.15 20.61
C ALA A 286 0.54 -23.01 19.10
N PHE A 287 0.78 -21.80 18.60
CA PHE A 287 1.06 -21.56 17.18
C PHE A 287 2.46 -21.98 16.75
N VAL A 288 3.45 -21.88 17.64
CA VAL A 288 4.78 -22.46 17.42
C VAL A 288 4.66 -23.97 17.25
N GLN A 289 3.93 -24.65 18.16
CA GLN A 289 3.68 -26.08 18.05
C GLN A 289 2.91 -26.42 16.75
N LEU A 290 1.81 -25.71 16.47
CA LEU A 290 0.97 -25.95 15.30
C LEU A 290 1.76 -25.82 13.99
N GLY A 291 2.56 -24.76 13.85
CA GLY A 291 3.32 -24.54 12.63
C GLY A 291 4.46 -25.53 12.44
N ILE A 292 5.12 -25.97 13.53
CA ILE A 292 6.10 -27.07 13.48
C ILE A 292 5.42 -28.39 13.06
N LEU A 293 4.23 -28.70 13.61
CA LEU A 293 3.45 -29.88 13.22
C LEU A 293 2.98 -29.82 11.76
N THR A 294 2.60 -28.63 11.29
CA THR A 294 2.14 -28.40 9.91
C THR A 294 3.29 -28.50 8.90
N GLY A 295 4.50 -28.09 9.31
CA GLY A 295 5.71 -28.19 8.51
C GLY A 295 5.96 -26.97 7.61
N ALA A 296 7.23 -26.76 7.26
CA ALA A 296 7.67 -25.57 6.53
C ALA A 296 7.10 -25.48 5.12
N ASP A 297 6.96 -26.60 4.40
CA ASP A 297 6.50 -26.58 3.01
C ASP A 297 5.02 -26.21 2.90
N ALA A 298 4.18 -26.73 3.80
CA ALA A 298 2.78 -26.33 3.88
C ALA A 298 2.63 -24.85 4.25
N LEU A 299 3.45 -24.35 5.18
CA LEU A 299 3.42 -22.93 5.57
C LEU A 299 3.89 -22.02 4.42
N ARG A 300 4.98 -22.36 3.71
CA ARG A 300 5.44 -21.63 2.53
C ARG A 300 4.41 -21.67 1.40
N SER A 301 3.81 -22.83 1.14
CA SER A 301 2.79 -22.97 0.09
C SER A 301 1.56 -22.11 0.39
N MET A 302 1.13 -22.07 1.66
CA MET A 302 0.01 -21.23 2.08
C MET A 302 0.36 -19.75 2.03
N ALA A 303 1.56 -19.34 2.44
CA ALA A 303 2.00 -17.95 2.31
C ALA A 303 1.97 -17.49 0.85
N ARG A 304 2.49 -18.30 -0.08
CA ARG A 304 2.41 -18.03 -1.53
C ARG A 304 0.98 -17.98 -2.05
N SER A 305 0.11 -18.86 -1.58
CA SER A 305 -1.31 -18.82 -2.00
C SER A 305 -2.01 -17.55 -1.53
N PHE A 306 -1.50 -16.87 -0.50
CA PHE A 306 -1.95 -15.53 -0.08
C PHE A 306 -1.16 -14.37 -0.70
N GLY A 307 -0.26 -14.63 -1.66
CA GLY A 307 0.46 -13.61 -2.43
C GLY A 307 1.89 -13.28 -1.95
N LEU A 308 2.40 -13.92 -0.89
CA LEU A 308 3.77 -13.72 -0.44
C LEU A 308 4.78 -14.41 -1.38
N ASP A 309 6.03 -13.92 -1.41
CA ASP A 309 7.13 -14.39 -2.27
C ASP A 309 6.73 -14.43 -3.77
N SER A 310 5.86 -13.50 -4.16
CA SER A 310 5.36 -13.32 -5.52
C SER A 310 5.42 -11.85 -5.85
N THR A 311 5.91 -11.50 -7.03
CA THR A 311 6.00 -10.10 -7.46
C THR A 311 4.60 -9.47 -7.45
N PRO A 312 4.35 -8.44 -6.62
CA PRO A 312 3.04 -7.81 -6.56
C PRO A 312 2.68 -7.14 -7.89
N SER A 313 1.39 -7.18 -8.23
CA SER A 313 0.89 -6.40 -9.36
C SER A 313 0.86 -4.91 -9.00
N VAL A 314 1.11 -4.07 -10.00
CA VAL A 314 1.10 -2.62 -9.81
C VAL A 314 -0.32 -2.10 -9.57
N ILE A 315 -0.47 -1.18 -8.61
CA ILE A 315 -1.73 -0.52 -8.29
C ILE A 315 -1.76 0.91 -8.83
N PRO A 316 -1.49 1.07 -10.13
CA PRO A 316 -0.45 1.92 -10.76
C PRO A 316 0.84 2.24 -9.99
N LEU A 317 0.85 2.13 -8.66
CA LEU A 317 2.04 2.30 -7.83
C LEU A 317 2.74 0.96 -7.62
N GLN A 318 4.07 0.99 -7.50
CA GLN A 318 4.84 -0.20 -7.14
C GLN A 318 4.59 -0.55 -5.67
N VAL A 319 4.39 -1.84 -5.41
CA VAL A 319 4.22 -2.41 -4.07
C VAL A 319 5.44 -3.27 -3.77
N ALA A 320 6.02 -3.11 -2.59
CA ALA A 320 7.11 -3.92 -2.10
C ALA A 320 6.66 -5.37 -1.90
N GLU A 321 7.50 -6.30 -2.32
CA GLU A 321 7.22 -7.73 -2.17
C GLU A 321 7.24 -8.13 -0.69
N SER A 322 6.18 -8.80 -0.25
CA SER A 322 6.09 -9.40 1.07
C SER A 322 6.64 -10.83 1.04
N THR A 323 7.27 -11.29 2.12
CA THR A 323 7.99 -12.57 2.14
C THR A 323 7.72 -13.37 3.41
N ILE A 324 7.79 -14.70 3.33
CA ILE A 324 7.84 -15.59 4.50
C ILE A 324 9.29 -15.89 4.94
N GLY A 325 10.27 -15.47 4.13
CA GLY A 325 11.67 -15.82 4.28
C GLY A 325 11.99 -17.27 3.90
N ILE A 326 13.27 -17.63 4.02
CA ILE A 326 13.74 -18.94 3.54
C ILE A 326 13.38 -20.10 4.48
N ILE A 327 13.13 -19.83 5.77
CA ILE A 327 12.86 -20.82 6.84
C ILE A 327 13.91 -21.96 6.82
N PRO A 328 15.17 -21.70 7.23
CA PRO A 328 16.27 -22.65 7.03
C PRO A 328 16.19 -23.89 7.95
N ASP A 329 15.48 -23.79 9.08
CA ASP A 329 15.40 -24.84 10.10
C ASP A 329 14.09 -24.78 10.90
N ALA A 330 13.91 -25.74 11.80
CA ALA A 330 12.69 -25.86 12.62
C ALA A 330 12.56 -24.75 13.68
N ALA A 331 13.66 -24.14 14.13
CA ALA A 331 13.60 -22.99 15.04
C ALA A 331 13.06 -21.76 14.31
N ALA A 332 13.56 -21.50 13.10
CA ALA A 332 13.04 -20.48 12.21
C ALA A 332 11.57 -20.75 11.86
N LEU A 333 11.18 -22.00 11.59
CA LEU A 333 9.77 -22.36 11.37
C LEU A 333 8.90 -21.99 12.57
N GLY A 334 9.34 -22.31 13.80
CA GLY A 334 8.62 -21.94 15.02
C GLY A 334 8.40 -20.44 15.14
N MET A 335 9.43 -19.63 14.87
CA MET A 335 9.33 -18.17 14.86
C MET A 335 8.46 -17.62 13.72
N SER A 336 8.62 -18.15 12.50
CA SER A 336 7.81 -17.76 11.33
C SER A 336 6.33 -18.09 11.53
N SER A 337 6.00 -19.13 12.28
CA SER A 337 4.62 -19.54 12.58
C SER A 337 3.85 -18.55 13.46
N ILE A 338 4.55 -17.58 14.06
CA ILE A 338 3.95 -16.46 14.78
C ILE A 338 4.27 -15.11 14.13
N GLY A 339 4.72 -15.12 12.87
CA GLY A 339 4.99 -13.91 12.08
C GLY A 339 6.26 -13.16 12.45
N GLN A 340 7.22 -13.84 13.09
CA GLN A 340 8.55 -13.30 13.42
C GLN A 340 9.61 -13.87 12.45
N LYS A 341 10.90 -13.77 12.82
CA LYS A 341 12.05 -14.19 12.04
C LYS A 341 12.21 -13.35 10.78
N ASP A 342 11.98 -13.93 9.60
CA ASP A 342 12.21 -13.29 8.31
C ASP A 342 10.89 -12.96 7.59
N VAL A 343 9.74 -13.21 8.25
CA VAL A 343 8.42 -12.89 7.69
C VAL A 343 8.25 -11.38 7.70
N ALA A 344 7.96 -10.79 6.54
CA ALA A 344 7.80 -9.34 6.40
C ALA A 344 6.69 -9.02 5.39
N LEU A 345 5.70 -8.23 5.81
CA LEU A 345 4.52 -7.88 5.00
C LEU A 345 4.38 -6.36 4.88
N THR A 346 3.88 -5.91 3.73
CA THR A 346 3.32 -4.56 3.60
C THR A 346 1.94 -4.50 4.30
N PRO A 347 1.51 -3.32 4.78
CA PRO A 347 0.14 -3.13 5.26
C PRO A 347 -0.92 -3.46 4.21
N LEU A 348 -0.65 -3.19 2.93
CA LEU A 348 -1.52 -3.61 1.82
C LEU A 348 -1.66 -5.14 1.77
N GLN A 349 -0.56 -5.89 1.80
CA GLN A 349 -0.61 -7.36 1.78
C GLN A 349 -1.38 -7.92 2.98
N ASN A 350 -1.22 -7.33 4.16
CA ASN A 350 -1.95 -7.77 5.36
C ASN A 350 -3.46 -7.46 5.23
N ALA A 351 -3.84 -6.36 4.57
CA ALA A 351 -5.24 -6.07 4.22
C ALA A 351 -5.78 -7.04 3.17
N GLU A 352 -4.97 -7.44 2.18
CA GLU A 352 -5.32 -8.43 1.17
C GLU A 352 -5.58 -9.81 1.79
N ILE A 353 -4.84 -10.22 2.83
CA ILE A 353 -5.13 -11.46 3.59
C ILE A 353 -6.54 -11.39 4.19
N ALA A 354 -6.88 -10.29 4.87
CA ALA A 354 -8.22 -10.10 5.43
C ALA A 354 -9.30 -10.05 4.34
N ALA A 355 -9.05 -9.34 3.24
CA ALA A 355 -9.96 -9.23 2.10
C ALA A 355 -10.18 -10.60 1.42
N THR A 356 -9.13 -11.41 1.29
CA THR A 356 -9.20 -12.75 0.69
C THR A 356 -10.10 -13.68 1.50
N ILE A 357 -9.97 -13.67 2.82
CA ILE A 357 -10.83 -14.46 3.72
C ILE A 357 -12.27 -13.95 3.64
N ALA A 358 -12.44 -12.62 3.68
CA ALA A 358 -13.72 -11.96 3.56
C ALA A 358 -14.44 -12.27 2.23
N ASN A 359 -13.69 -12.53 1.17
CA ASN A 359 -14.18 -12.87 -0.17
C ASN A 359 -14.17 -14.40 -0.41
N GLY A 360 -14.37 -15.21 0.63
CA GLY A 360 -14.53 -16.65 0.49
C GLY A 360 -13.29 -17.38 -0.04
N GLY A 361 -12.10 -16.84 0.23
CA GLY A 361 -10.81 -17.41 -0.14
C GLY A 361 -10.27 -16.95 -1.50
N VAL A 362 -10.92 -15.99 -2.16
CA VAL A 362 -10.48 -15.45 -3.46
C VAL A 362 -9.83 -14.08 -3.26
N THR A 363 -8.60 -13.92 -3.72
CA THR A 363 -7.89 -12.64 -3.73
C THR A 363 -8.28 -11.89 -4.99
N MET A 364 -8.88 -10.71 -4.81
CA MET A 364 -9.10 -9.76 -5.91
C MET A 364 -7.83 -8.94 -6.12
N GLN A 365 -7.49 -8.67 -7.38
CA GLN A 365 -6.38 -7.77 -7.71
C GLN A 365 -6.67 -6.37 -7.16
N PRO A 366 -5.87 -5.85 -6.21
CA PRO A 366 -6.09 -4.50 -5.70
C PRO A 366 -5.88 -3.46 -6.80
N TYR A 367 -6.63 -2.36 -6.76
CA TYR A 367 -6.45 -1.24 -7.69
C TYR A 367 -6.86 0.11 -7.10
N LEU A 368 -6.09 1.15 -7.47
CA LEU A 368 -6.24 2.51 -6.96
C LEU A 368 -7.01 3.45 -7.92
N VAL A 369 -7.04 3.13 -9.22
CA VAL A 369 -7.68 3.95 -10.25
C VAL A 369 -8.93 3.25 -10.76
N ASP A 370 -10.11 3.85 -10.52
CA ASP A 370 -11.41 3.31 -10.93
C ASP A 370 -11.71 3.62 -12.40
N SER A 371 -11.49 4.87 -12.81
CA SER A 371 -11.66 5.26 -14.20
C SER A 371 -10.77 6.44 -14.61
N LEU A 372 -10.56 6.54 -15.91
CA LEU A 372 -9.84 7.63 -16.56
C LEU A 372 -10.83 8.39 -17.43
N LYS A 373 -10.86 9.71 -17.31
CA LYS A 373 -11.82 10.57 -17.99
C LYS A 373 -11.13 11.67 -18.77
N GLY A 374 -11.63 11.99 -19.95
CA GLY A 374 -11.16 13.15 -20.70
C GLY A 374 -11.47 14.47 -19.99
N PRO A 375 -10.95 15.59 -20.51
CA PRO A 375 -11.21 16.92 -19.94
C PRO A 375 -12.69 17.36 -20.00
N ASP A 376 -13.49 16.71 -20.85
CA ASP A 376 -14.95 16.85 -20.98
C ASP A 376 -15.73 15.80 -20.15
N LEU A 377 -15.05 15.06 -19.26
CA LEU A 377 -15.58 14.00 -18.42
C LEU A 377 -16.05 12.73 -19.15
N THR A 378 -15.80 12.60 -20.45
CA THR A 378 -16.08 11.34 -21.16
C THR A 378 -15.10 10.25 -20.72
N THR A 379 -15.61 9.05 -20.49
CA THR A 379 -14.79 7.91 -20.03
C THR A 379 -13.83 7.46 -21.13
N ILE A 380 -12.54 7.42 -20.79
CA ILE A 380 -11.46 6.85 -21.62
C ILE A 380 -11.28 5.37 -21.29
N SER A 381 -11.31 5.04 -20.00
CA SER A 381 -11.14 3.67 -19.51
C SER A 381 -11.78 3.50 -18.14
N THR A 382 -12.26 2.30 -17.86
CA THR A 382 -12.77 1.90 -16.53
C THR A 382 -12.07 0.60 -16.14
N THR A 383 -11.51 0.57 -14.95
CA THR A 383 -10.85 -0.63 -14.41
C THR A 383 -11.92 -1.67 -14.08
N THR A 384 -11.76 -2.88 -14.60
CA THR A 384 -12.66 -4.01 -14.30
C THR A 384 -12.02 -4.88 -13.21
N PRO A 385 -12.74 -5.20 -12.13
CA PRO A 385 -12.27 -6.12 -11.10
C PRO A 385 -11.81 -7.46 -11.70
N TYR A 386 -10.73 -8.00 -11.16
CA TYR A 386 -10.14 -9.27 -11.61
C TYR A 386 -9.84 -10.18 -10.42
N GLU A 387 -10.30 -11.42 -10.48
CA GLU A 387 -9.92 -12.46 -9.53
C GLU A 387 -8.47 -12.87 -9.79
N GLN A 388 -7.56 -12.50 -8.91
CA GLN A 388 -6.14 -12.76 -9.10
C GLN A 388 -5.81 -14.24 -8.89
N LEU A 389 -6.28 -14.79 -7.77
CA LEU A 389 -6.05 -16.18 -7.39
C LEU A 389 -7.03 -16.63 -6.29
N ARG A 390 -7.08 -17.95 -6.06
CA ARG A 390 -7.76 -18.54 -4.90
C ARG A 390 -6.71 -19.00 -3.89
N ALA A 391 -6.67 -18.36 -2.73
CA ALA A 391 -5.73 -18.68 -1.66
C ALA A 391 -6.14 -19.93 -0.87
N VAL A 392 -7.43 -20.05 -0.58
CA VAL A 392 -8.02 -21.13 0.22
C VAL A 392 -9.40 -21.53 -0.30
N SER A 393 -9.89 -22.70 0.13
CA SER A 393 -11.26 -23.11 -0.16
C SER A 393 -12.28 -22.23 0.60
N PRO A 394 -13.54 -22.14 0.12
CA PRO A 394 -14.60 -21.45 0.84
C PRO A 394 -14.83 -21.99 2.26
N GLN A 395 -14.60 -23.30 2.48
CA GLN A 395 -14.74 -23.92 3.80
C GLN A 395 -13.65 -23.45 4.78
N VAL A 396 -12.40 -23.36 4.32
CA VAL A 396 -11.30 -22.83 5.12
C VAL A 396 -11.50 -21.34 5.38
N ALA A 397 -11.94 -20.57 4.38
CA ALA A 397 -12.26 -19.14 4.56
C ALA A 397 -13.39 -18.92 5.58
N ALA A 398 -14.46 -19.73 5.54
CA ALA A 398 -15.54 -19.68 6.51
C ALA A 398 -15.04 -20.01 7.93
N LYS A 399 -14.21 -21.05 8.08
CA LYS A 399 -13.63 -21.41 9.38
C LYS A 399 -12.71 -20.31 9.93
N LEU A 400 -11.86 -19.72 9.08
CA LEU A 400 -11.04 -18.56 9.46
C LEU A 400 -11.91 -17.37 9.87
N THR A 401 -13.03 -17.13 9.17
CA THR A 401 -14.00 -16.09 9.54
C THR A 401 -14.57 -16.33 10.93
N GLU A 402 -14.99 -17.55 11.26
CA GLU A 402 -15.48 -17.92 12.61
C GLU A 402 -14.41 -17.67 13.68
N LEU A 403 -13.17 -18.09 13.42
CA LEU A 403 -12.03 -17.90 14.33
C LEU A 403 -11.72 -16.42 14.56
N MET A 404 -11.73 -15.61 13.50
CA MET A 404 -11.50 -14.17 13.54
C MET A 404 -12.64 -13.42 14.24
N VAL A 405 -13.90 -13.85 14.11
CA VAL A 405 -15.02 -13.34 14.91
C VAL A 405 -14.81 -13.66 16.39
N GLY A 406 -14.32 -14.86 16.71
CA GLY A 406 -13.96 -15.24 18.08
C GLY A 406 -12.86 -14.37 18.67
N ALA A 407 -11.79 -14.14 17.91
CA ALA A 407 -10.67 -13.28 18.31
C ALA A 407 -11.10 -11.82 18.52
N GLU A 408 -11.96 -11.28 17.65
CA GLU A 408 -12.50 -9.92 17.81
C GLU A 408 -13.28 -9.77 19.12
N LYS A 409 -14.07 -10.77 19.52
CA LYS A 409 -14.85 -10.74 20.78
C LYS A 409 -13.97 -10.76 22.03
N VAL A 410 -12.81 -11.42 21.95
CA VAL A 410 -11.82 -11.47 23.05
C VAL A 410 -11.02 -10.18 23.15
N ALA A 411 -10.79 -9.48 22.04
CA ALA A 411 -10.04 -8.23 22.03
C ALA A 411 -10.75 -7.13 22.86
N GLN A 412 -10.01 -6.08 23.23
CA GLN A 412 -10.60 -4.91 23.86
C GLN A 412 -11.63 -4.27 22.91
N GLN A 413 -12.83 -3.96 23.42
CA GLN A 413 -13.99 -3.52 22.62
C GLN A 413 -14.07 -2.01 22.39
N LYS A 414 -12.97 -1.26 22.59
CA LYS A 414 -12.95 0.18 22.33
C LYS A 414 -13.21 0.45 20.83
N GLY A 415 -14.25 1.23 20.54
CA GLY A 415 -14.67 1.51 19.16
C GLY A 415 -15.50 0.40 18.52
N ALA A 416 -16.01 -0.57 19.27
CA ALA A 416 -16.97 -1.56 18.75
C ALA A 416 -18.21 -0.86 18.18
N ILE A 417 -18.67 -1.32 17.02
CA ILE A 417 -19.77 -0.70 16.27
C ILE A 417 -21.07 -1.46 16.59
N PRO A 418 -22.10 -0.80 17.15
CA PRO A 418 -23.37 -1.45 17.46
C PRO A 418 -23.99 -2.14 16.24
N GLY A 419 -24.36 -3.41 16.38
CA GLY A 419 -25.02 -4.19 15.33
C GLY A 419 -24.12 -4.67 14.18
N VAL A 420 -22.81 -4.38 14.20
CA VAL A 420 -21.86 -4.85 13.19
C VAL A 420 -20.98 -5.94 13.77
N GLN A 421 -21.06 -7.14 13.22
CA GLN A 421 -20.14 -8.23 13.54
C GLN A 421 -18.83 -8.04 12.77
N ILE A 422 -17.73 -7.85 13.48
CA ILE A 422 -16.38 -7.73 12.90
C ILE A 422 -15.65 -9.06 13.07
N ALA A 423 -14.91 -9.49 12.03
CA ALA A 423 -13.94 -10.56 12.11
C ALA A 423 -12.55 -9.93 12.11
N SER A 424 -11.70 -10.24 13.10
CA SER A 424 -10.38 -9.61 13.18
C SER A 424 -9.27 -10.52 13.70
N LYS A 425 -8.04 -10.03 13.55
CA LYS A 425 -6.89 -10.50 14.28
C LYS A 425 -6.01 -9.32 14.68
N THR A 426 -5.75 -9.20 15.98
CA THR A 426 -4.75 -8.27 16.53
C THR A 426 -3.35 -8.88 16.43
N GLY A 427 -2.34 -8.02 16.29
CA GLY A 427 -0.94 -8.40 16.28
C GLY A 427 -0.08 -7.47 17.12
N THR A 428 0.96 -8.06 17.69
CA THR A 428 2.13 -7.36 18.24
C THR A 428 3.34 -8.03 17.61
N ALA A 429 4.28 -7.24 17.07
CA ALA A 429 5.43 -7.75 16.35
C ALA A 429 6.72 -7.06 16.82
N GLU A 430 7.65 -7.84 17.35
CA GLU A 430 8.97 -7.31 17.73
C GLU A 430 9.81 -7.06 16.49
N HIS A 431 10.70 -6.07 16.53
CA HIS A 431 11.52 -5.68 15.39
C HIS A 431 12.88 -5.10 15.83
N GLY A 432 13.76 -4.88 14.85
CA GLY A 432 15.09 -4.31 15.09
C GLY A 432 16.11 -5.30 15.64
N SER A 433 17.29 -4.80 15.97
CA SER A 433 18.40 -5.61 16.50
C SER A 433 18.25 -5.95 17.99
N ASP A 434 17.41 -5.22 18.72
CA ASP A 434 17.09 -5.47 20.13
C ASP A 434 15.57 -5.59 20.34
N PRO A 435 14.95 -6.67 19.81
CA PRO A 435 13.50 -6.80 19.73
C PRO A 435 12.80 -6.84 21.09
N ARG A 436 13.49 -7.23 22.17
CA ARG A 436 12.91 -7.32 23.52
C ARG A 436 12.82 -5.98 24.24
N HIS A 437 13.63 -5.00 23.85
CA HIS A 437 13.65 -3.66 24.44
C HIS A 437 13.19 -2.58 23.47
N THR A 438 12.91 -2.93 22.22
CA THR A 438 12.31 -2.04 21.23
C THR A 438 10.79 -2.15 21.33
N PRO A 439 10.05 -1.02 21.45
CA PRO A 439 8.59 -1.04 21.39
C PRO A 439 8.09 -1.78 20.15
N PRO A 440 7.22 -2.80 20.30
CA PRO A 440 6.81 -3.61 19.18
C PRO A 440 5.83 -2.86 18.27
N HIS A 441 5.73 -3.27 17.01
CA HIS A 441 4.67 -2.81 16.12
C HIS A 441 3.31 -3.34 16.58
N ALA A 442 2.27 -2.51 16.48
CA ALA A 442 0.90 -2.87 16.78
C ALA A 442 0.10 -3.03 15.49
N TRP A 443 -0.45 -4.21 15.28
CA TRP A 443 -1.20 -4.59 14.08
C TRP A 443 -2.67 -4.87 14.39
N TYR A 444 -3.53 -4.56 13.43
CA TYR A 444 -4.91 -5.02 13.40
C TYR A 444 -5.33 -5.27 11.96
N ILE A 445 -5.75 -6.49 11.65
CA ILE A 445 -6.43 -6.80 10.39
C ILE A 445 -7.86 -7.22 10.68
N ALA A 446 -8.81 -6.76 9.87
CA ALA A 446 -10.21 -7.06 10.08
C ALA A 446 -11.03 -6.93 8.81
N PHE A 447 -12.24 -7.47 8.83
CA PHE A 447 -13.25 -7.21 7.83
C PHE A 447 -14.66 -7.23 8.43
N ALA A 448 -15.57 -6.51 7.77
CA ALA A 448 -16.94 -6.35 8.27
C ALA A 448 -17.96 -5.96 7.18
N PRO A 449 -19.25 -6.24 7.42
CA PRO A 449 -19.76 -7.20 8.41
C PRO A 449 -19.28 -8.62 8.08
N ALA A 450 -18.90 -9.42 9.08
CA ALA A 450 -18.24 -10.71 8.87
C ALA A 450 -19.03 -11.69 7.95
N GLN A 451 -20.36 -11.59 7.95
CA GLN A 451 -21.26 -12.44 7.17
C GLN A 451 -21.40 -12.00 5.71
N THR A 452 -21.25 -10.71 5.43
CA THR A 452 -21.35 -10.16 4.07
C THR A 452 -20.40 -8.96 3.95
N PRO A 453 -19.08 -9.23 3.90
CA PRO A 453 -18.09 -8.18 4.06
C PRO A 453 -18.16 -7.12 2.97
N LYS A 454 -18.06 -5.85 3.39
CA LYS A 454 -18.02 -4.68 2.50
C LYS A 454 -16.69 -3.95 2.56
N VAL A 455 -15.93 -4.17 3.64
CA VAL A 455 -14.61 -3.58 3.84
C VAL A 455 -13.72 -4.58 4.56
N ALA A 456 -12.46 -4.64 4.15
CA ALA A 456 -11.36 -5.22 4.90
C ALA A 456 -10.32 -4.13 5.19
N VAL A 457 -9.67 -4.19 6.35
CA VAL A 457 -8.70 -3.18 6.79
C VAL A 457 -7.44 -3.83 7.33
N ALA A 458 -6.31 -3.14 7.17
CA ALA A 458 -5.12 -3.36 7.96
C ALA A 458 -4.64 -2.04 8.55
N VAL A 459 -4.30 -2.07 9.84
CA VAL A 459 -3.72 -0.96 10.57
C VAL A 459 -2.38 -1.41 11.12
N LEU A 460 -1.34 -0.65 10.80
CA LEU A 460 -0.02 -0.73 11.38
C LEU A 460 0.25 0.55 12.16
N VAL A 461 0.59 0.41 13.44
CA VAL A 461 1.20 1.45 14.24
C VAL A 461 2.63 1.01 14.56
N GLU A 462 3.59 1.65 13.91
CA GLU A 462 5.02 1.45 14.16
C GLU A 462 5.35 1.80 15.63
N ASN A 463 6.29 1.04 16.18
CA ASN A 463 6.75 1.13 17.56
C ASN A 463 5.64 1.22 18.62
N GLY A 464 4.38 0.86 18.31
CA GLY A 464 3.30 0.86 19.28
C GLY A 464 3.12 2.20 20.01
N ALA A 465 3.33 3.32 19.33
CA ALA A 465 3.37 4.66 19.94
C ALA A 465 4.48 4.84 21.00
N ASP A 466 5.64 4.23 20.76
CA ASP A 466 6.81 4.22 21.65
C ASP A 466 6.57 3.60 23.03
N ARG A 467 5.60 2.69 23.12
CA ARG A 467 5.23 2.00 24.37
C ARG A 467 5.56 0.52 24.30
N LEU A 468 6.40 0.05 25.23
CA LEU A 468 6.71 -1.38 25.37
C LEU A 468 5.48 -2.25 25.68
N SER A 469 4.46 -1.69 26.33
CA SER A 469 3.19 -2.38 26.63
C SER A 469 2.18 -2.34 25.48
N ALA A 470 2.55 -1.75 24.34
CA ALA A 470 1.64 -1.62 23.22
C ALA A 470 1.19 -2.97 22.68
N THR A 471 -0.11 -3.08 22.44
CA THR A 471 -0.71 -4.22 21.76
C THR A 471 -1.57 -3.74 20.61
N GLY A 472 -1.66 -4.54 19.56
CA GLY A 472 -2.58 -4.30 18.45
C GLY A 472 -4.03 -4.06 18.89
N GLY A 473 -4.46 -4.69 19.98
CA GLY A 473 -5.81 -4.54 20.54
C GLY A 473 -6.08 -3.18 21.19
N ALA A 474 -5.06 -2.51 21.72
CA ALA A 474 -5.22 -1.22 22.41
C ALA A 474 -5.10 -0.01 21.47
N LEU A 475 -4.21 -0.09 20.48
CA LEU A 475 -3.88 1.03 19.58
C LEU A 475 -4.45 0.84 18.18
N ALA A 476 -4.11 -0.26 17.51
CA ALA A 476 -4.47 -0.47 16.10
C ALA A 476 -5.96 -0.84 15.91
N ALA A 477 -6.55 -1.60 16.84
CA ALA A 477 -7.94 -2.05 16.71
C ALA A 477 -8.96 -0.91 16.74
N PRO A 478 -8.92 0.08 17.65
CA PRO A 478 -9.84 1.22 17.61
C PRO A 478 -9.74 2.04 16.32
N ILE A 479 -8.54 2.22 15.77
CA ILE A 479 -8.32 2.88 14.48
C ILE A 479 -9.01 2.09 13.37
N GLY A 480 -8.79 0.77 13.33
CA GLY A 480 -9.40 -0.11 12.32
C GLY A 480 -10.92 -0.11 12.39
N ARG A 481 -11.49 -0.11 13.59
CA ARG A 481 -12.95 -0.05 13.78
C ARG A 481 -13.54 1.29 13.33
N ALA A 482 -12.88 2.42 13.57
CA ALA A 482 -13.33 3.72 13.07
C ALA A 482 -13.36 3.76 11.53
N VAL A 483 -12.38 3.13 10.89
CA VAL A 483 -12.33 2.98 9.42
C VAL A 483 -13.47 2.09 8.90
N ILE A 484 -13.70 0.96 9.56
CA ILE A 484 -14.83 0.08 9.25
C ILE A 484 -16.15 0.83 9.40
N GLU A 485 -16.34 1.57 10.49
CA GLU A 485 -17.54 2.36 10.73
C GLU A 485 -17.79 3.37 9.61
N ALA A 486 -16.76 4.15 9.23
CA ALA A 486 -16.85 5.10 8.14
C ALA A 486 -17.17 4.44 6.78
N ALA A 487 -16.66 3.23 6.54
CA ALA A 487 -16.94 2.48 5.32
C ALA A 487 -18.39 1.96 5.25
N LEU A 488 -18.99 1.60 6.39
CA LEU A 488 -20.35 1.06 6.46
C LEU A 488 -21.45 2.13 6.54
N GLN A 489 -21.13 3.36 6.96
CA GLN A 489 -22.09 4.46 7.05
C GLN A 489 -22.53 5.03 5.67
N GLY A 490 -21.87 4.65 4.58
CA GLY A 490 -22.31 4.98 3.23
C GLY A 490 -22.84 3.74 2.53
N GLY A 491 -24.16 3.65 2.37
CA GLY A 491 -24.79 2.73 1.40
C GLY A 491 -24.20 2.89 -0.02
N PRO A 492 -24.51 1.95 -0.92
CA PRO A 492 -23.86 1.83 -2.23
C PRO A 492 -23.79 3.13 -3.03
#